data_AF-A0A062V3Q6-F1
#
_entry.id   AF-A0A062V3Q6-F1
#
_cell.length_a   1.000
_cell.length_b   1.000
_cell.length_c   1.000
_cell.angle_alpha   90.00
_cell.angle_beta   90.00
_cell.angle_gamma   90.00
#
_symmetry.space_group_name_H-M   'P 1'
#
loop_
_entity.id
_entity.type
_entity.pdbx_description
1 polymer ?
#
loop_
_entity_poly.entity_id
_entity_poly.type
_entity_poly.pdbx_seq_one_letter_code
_entity_poly.pdbx_strand_id
1 'polypeptide(L)'
;MGEEPAEQGGDLANALVDRYTLAAVFGVAPSSISRFVANGILRRAEPGKFALAECVQAYVTMKAGKVPQGDVARRQKADADLAELKAAQMAGKLLDAREVEREWSATCRDLRAAILALPGRLSARLPHLGHADLAAVDSELREALAALGGADD
;
A
#
# COMPACT_ATOMS: atom_id res chain seq x y z
N MET A 1 -18.27 61.99 -33.65
CA MET A 1 -18.60 60.64 -34.14
C MET A 1 -17.27 59.96 -34.46
N GLY A 2 -16.95 58.92 -33.72
CA GLY A 2 -15.63 58.29 -33.67
C GLY A 2 -15.58 57.49 -32.38
N GLU A 3 -16.32 56.39 -32.35
CA GLU A 3 -16.42 55.44 -31.25
C GLU A 3 -15.05 54.91 -30.86
N GLU A 4 -14.79 54.93 -29.56
CA GLU A 4 -13.70 54.22 -28.89
C GLU A 4 -14.26 52.85 -28.48
N PRO A 5 -13.76 51.71 -29.01
CA PRO A 5 -14.20 50.41 -28.54
C PRO A 5 -13.36 50.02 -27.32
N ALA A 6 -14.04 49.98 -26.18
CA ALA A 6 -13.52 49.65 -24.86
C ALA A 6 -12.91 48.24 -24.77
N GLU A 7 -11.82 48.16 -24.00
CA GLU A 7 -11.16 46.95 -23.53
C GLU A 7 -12.08 46.05 -22.68
N GLN A 8 -12.89 45.18 -23.31
CA GLN A 8 -13.77 44.25 -22.58
C GLN A 8 -13.14 42.88 -22.27
N GLY A 9 -11.88 42.66 -22.64
CA GLY A 9 -11.21 41.36 -22.50
C GLY A 9 -10.69 41.02 -21.08
N GLY A 10 -10.57 42.00 -20.19
CA GLY A 10 -9.93 41.83 -18.87
C GLY A 10 -10.88 41.47 -17.71
N ASP A 11 -12.16 41.82 -17.81
CA ASP A 11 -13.09 41.79 -16.66
C ASP A 11 -13.57 40.37 -16.30
N LEU A 12 -13.77 39.51 -17.31
CA LEU A 12 -14.22 38.13 -17.09
C LEU A 12 -13.15 37.22 -16.46
N ALA A 13 -11.87 37.54 -16.63
CA ALA A 13 -10.77 36.75 -16.08
C ALA A 13 -10.71 36.83 -14.54
N ASN A 14 -11.07 37.99 -13.97
CA ASN A 14 -11.10 38.25 -12.53
C ASN A 14 -12.51 38.24 -11.93
N ALA A 15 -13.54 37.90 -12.72
CA ALA A 15 -14.91 37.92 -12.26
C ALA A 15 -15.17 36.89 -11.15
N LEU A 16 -15.60 37.38 -9.98
CA LEU A 16 -16.06 36.57 -8.85
C LEU A 16 -17.57 36.33 -8.95
N VAL A 17 -17.93 35.12 -9.32
CA VAL A 17 -19.32 34.71 -9.54
C VAL A 17 -19.86 33.86 -8.39
N ASP A 18 -21.18 33.85 -8.22
CA ASP A 18 -21.82 32.95 -7.27
C ASP A 18 -22.03 31.54 -7.84
N ARG A 19 -22.51 30.63 -7.00
CA ARG A 19 -22.77 29.23 -7.38
C ARG A 19 -23.78 29.11 -8.52
N TYR A 20 -24.80 29.95 -8.55
CA TYR A 20 -25.89 29.83 -9.51
C TYR A 20 -25.43 30.29 -10.90
N THR A 21 -24.68 31.38 -10.96
CA THR A 21 -24.05 31.89 -12.17
C THR A 21 -23.08 30.85 -12.73
N LEU A 22 -22.25 30.25 -11.87
CA LEU A 22 -21.33 29.20 -12.30
C LEU A 22 -22.05 27.95 -12.84
N ALA A 23 -23.15 27.55 -12.20
CA ALA A 23 -23.99 26.45 -12.65
C ALA A 23 -24.61 26.72 -14.03
N ALA A 24 -25.10 27.95 -14.25
CA ALA A 24 -25.64 28.38 -15.54
C ALA A 24 -24.58 28.36 -16.64
N VAL A 25 -23.37 28.88 -16.38
CA VAL A 25 -22.25 28.87 -17.34
C VAL A 25 -21.83 27.44 -17.71
N PHE A 26 -21.83 26.52 -16.75
CA PHE A 26 -21.47 25.12 -16.99
C PHE A 26 -22.58 24.28 -17.59
N GLY A 27 -23.83 24.79 -17.62
CA GLY A 27 -25.01 24.05 -18.05
C GLY A 27 -25.36 22.87 -17.13
N VAL A 28 -25.12 23.01 -15.81
CA VAL A 28 -25.37 21.96 -14.81
C VAL A 28 -26.29 22.45 -13.68
N ALA A 29 -26.82 21.52 -12.88
CA ALA A 29 -27.62 21.88 -11.71
C ALA A 29 -26.75 22.55 -10.62
N PRO A 30 -27.28 23.53 -9.85
CA PRO A 30 -26.53 24.17 -8.77
C PRO A 30 -26.01 23.21 -7.69
N SER A 31 -26.69 22.08 -7.49
CA SER A 31 -26.24 20.99 -6.60
C SER A 31 -24.96 20.32 -7.08
N SER A 32 -24.72 20.27 -8.40
CA SER A 32 -23.50 19.71 -8.99
C SER A 32 -22.27 20.53 -8.63
N ILE A 33 -22.39 21.85 -8.48
CA ILE A 33 -21.26 22.71 -8.07
C ILE A 33 -20.77 22.34 -6.67
N SER A 34 -21.69 22.09 -5.72
CA SER A 34 -21.32 21.63 -4.38
C SER A 34 -20.58 20.29 -4.41
N ARG A 35 -21.03 19.35 -5.26
CA ARG A 35 -20.36 18.06 -5.46
C ARG A 35 -18.97 18.24 -6.08
N PHE A 36 -18.81 19.14 -7.05
CA PHE A 36 -17.51 19.41 -7.68
C PHE A 36 -16.51 20.03 -6.69
N VAL A 37 -16.97 20.89 -5.78
CA VAL A 37 -16.12 21.40 -4.68
C VAL A 37 -15.76 20.28 -3.71
N ALA A 38 -16.72 19.45 -3.30
CA ALA A 38 -16.47 18.34 -2.38
C ALA A 38 -15.46 17.32 -2.94
N ASN A 39 -15.48 17.11 -4.27
CA ASN A 39 -14.56 16.23 -4.97
C ASN A 39 -13.22 16.91 -5.35
N GLY A 40 -12.99 18.15 -4.91
CA GLY A 40 -11.73 18.88 -5.15
C GLY A 40 -11.53 19.38 -6.58
N ILE A 41 -12.57 19.37 -7.41
CA ILE A 41 -12.50 19.76 -8.83
C ILE A 41 -12.59 21.29 -8.98
N LEU A 42 -13.47 21.93 -8.20
CA LEU A 42 -13.62 23.38 -8.17
C LEU A 42 -13.12 23.94 -6.84
N ARG A 43 -12.40 25.04 -6.89
CA ARG A 43 -11.93 25.76 -5.70
C ARG A 43 -12.72 27.05 -5.52
N ARG A 44 -13.03 27.38 -4.26
CA ARG A 44 -13.63 28.66 -3.91
C ARG A 44 -12.53 29.70 -3.79
N ALA A 45 -12.72 30.84 -4.43
CA ALA A 45 -11.83 32.00 -4.25
C ALA A 45 -12.08 32.64 -2.88
N GLU A 46 -13.37 32.80 -2.54
CA GLU A 46 -13.83 33.38 -1.27
C GLU A 46 -15.08 32.62 -0.77
N PRO A 47 -15.53 32.82 0.49
CA PRO A 47 -16.75 32.22 1.01
C PRO A 47 -17.98 32.52 0.13
N GLY A 48 -18.37 31.53 -0.69
CA GLY A 48 -19.55 31.61 -1.55
C GLY A 48 -19.30 32.22 -2.94
N LYS A 49 -18.04 32.59 -3.26
CA LYS A 49 -17.64 33.13 -4.56
C LYS A 49 -16.62 32.23 -5.26
N PHE A 50 -16.67 32.26 -6.59
CA PHE A 50 -15.85 31.45 -7.47
C PHE A 50 -15.19 32.34 -8.51
N ALA A 51 -13.89 32.18 -8.73
CA ALA A 51 -13.20 32.81 -9.84
C ALA A 51 -13.61 32.11 -11.13
N LEU A 52 -14.31 32.83 -12.02
CA LEU A 52 -14.94 32.24 -13.20
C LEU A 52 -13.93 31.56 -14.12
N ALA A 53 -12.83 32.24 -14.44
CA ALA A 53 -11.81 31.71 -15.35
C ALA A 53 -11.16 30.42 -14.82
N GLU A 54 -10.76 30.39 -13.55
CA GLU A 54 -10.18 29.19 -12.93
C GLU A 54 -11.16 28.02 -12.94
N CYS A 55 -12.42 28.28 -12.60
CA CYS A 55 -13.45 27.25 -12.56
C CYS A 55 -13.77 26.71 -13.96
N VAL A 56 -13.81 27.56 -14.99
CA VAL A 56 -14.01 27.14 -16.39
C VAL A 56 -12.87 26.25 -16.86
N GLN A 57 -11.61 26.64 -16.59
CA GLN A 57 -10.44 25.83 -16.96
C GLN A 57 -10.45 24.46 -16.27
N ALA A 58 -10.76 24.43 -14.97
CA ALA A 58 -10.92 23.19 -14.22
C ALA A 58 -12.05 22.30 -14.77
N TYR A 59 -13.20 22.90 -15.11
CA TYR A 59 -14.34 22.19 -15.69
C TYR A 59 -14.04 21.61 -17.08
N VAL A 60 -13.38 22.38 -17.95
CA VAL A 60 -12.96 21.93 -19.29
C VAL A 60 -11.93 20.80 -19.17
N THR A 61 -10.96 20.92 -18.25
CA THR A 61 -9.95 19.87 -18.00
C THR A 61 -10.59 18.57 -17.54
N MET A 62 -11.56 18.65 -16.61
CA MET A 62 -12.36 17.51 -16.16
C MET A 62 -13.14 16.88 -17.31
N LYS A 63 -13.85 17.67 -18.12
CA LYS A 63 -14.66 17.18 -19.25
C LYS A 63 -13.81 16.59 -20.38
N ALA A 64 -12.61 17.12 -20.61
CA ALA A 64 -11.66 16.62 -21.59
C ALA A 64 -10.93 15.35 -21.12
N GLY A 65 -11.15 14.88 -19.88
CA GLY A 65 -10.49 13.70 -19.34
C GLY A 65 -8.98 13.86 -19.15
N LYS A 66 -8.46 15.10 -19.20
CA LYS A 66 -7.05 15.39 -18.97
C LYS A 66 -6.78 15.35 -17.47
N VAL A 67 -6.53 14.16 -16.95
CA VAL A 67 -5.94 13.99 -15.63
C VAL A 67 -4.52 14.56 -15.69
N PRO A 68 -4.04 15.30 -14.66
CA PRO A 68 -2.65 15.76 -14.62
C PRO A 68 -1.70 14.59 -14.91
N GLN A 69 -0.86 14.74 -15.93
CA GLN A 69 -0.04 13.67 -16.52
C GLN A 69 0.84 12.93 -15.49
N GLY A 70 1.24 13.61 -14.40
CA GLY A 70 2.01 13.01 -13.31
C GLY A 70 1.24 11.99 -12.45
N ASP A 71 -0.05 12.20 -12.22
CA ASP A 71 -0.86 11.33 -11.35
C ASP A 71 -1.28 10.04 -12.05
N VAL A 72 -1.48 10.08 -13.36
CA VAL A 72 -1.81 8.90 -14.17
C VAL A 72 -0.61 7.97 -14.28
N ALA A 73 0.58 8.51 -14.57
CA ALA A 73 1.80 7.71 -14.70
C ALA A 73 2.17 7.02 -13.38
N ARG A 74 1.99 7.72 -12.24
CA ARG A 74 2.24 7.15 -10.91
C ARG A 74 1.25 6.04 -10.56
N ARG A 75 -0.05 6.23 -10.87
CA ARG A 75 -1.07 5.20 -10.67
C ARG A 75 -0.84 3.98 -11.54
N GLN A 76 -0.58 4.17 -12.83
CA GLN A 76 -0.31 3.06 -13.75
C GLN A 76 0.92 2.24 -13.35
N LYS A 77 1.98 2.90 -12.85
CA LYS A 77 3.13 2.19 -12.30
C LYS A 77 2.77 1.37 -11.07
N ALA A 78 2.07 1.97 -10.11
CA ALA A 78 1.64 1.26 -8.90
C ALA A 78 0.69 0.08 -9.22
N ASP A 79 -0.20 0.25 -10.19
CA ASP A 79 -1.12 -0.80 -10.66
C ASP A 79 -0.36 -1.93 -11.37
N ALA A 80 0.68 -1.60 -12.14
CA ALA A 80 1.56 -2.58 -12.79
C ALA A 80 2.38 -3.37 -11.76
N ASP A 81 2.98 -2.69 -10.78
CA ASP A 81 3.74 -3.33 -9.69
C ASP A 81 2.85 -4.28 -8.88
N LEU A 82 1.59 -3.89 -8.61
CA LEU A 82 0.63 -4.74 -7.92
C LEU A 82 0.21 -5.95 -8.78
N ALA A 83 0.05 -5.77 -10.09
CA ALA A 83 -0.27 -6.86 -11.01
C ALA A 83 0.89 -7.87 -11.10
N GLU A 84 2.13 -7.40 -11.12
CA GLU A 84 3.32 -8.27 -11.14
C GLU A 84 3.46 -9.07 -9.84
N LEU A 85 3.26 -8.45 -8.68
CA LEU A 85 3.26 -9.14 -7.39
C LEU A 85 2.17 -10.22 -7.30
N LYS A 86 0.96 -9.91 -7.78
CA LYS A 86 -0.15 -10.89 -7.82
C LYS A 86 0.16 -12.04 -8.78
N ALA A 87 0.73 -11.75 -9.94
CA ALA A 87 1.14 -12.77 -10.90
C ALA A 87 2.22 -13.69 -10.30
N ALA A 88 3.22 -13.12 -9.60
CA ALA A 88 4.26 -13.89 -8.93
C ALA A 88 3.72 -14.77 -7.79
N GLN A 89 2.75 -14.27 -7.02
CA GLN A 89 2.06 -15.04 -5.99
C GLN A 89 1.26 -16.20 -6.60
N MET A 90 0.47 -15.94 -7.65
CA MET A 90 -0.31 -16.97 -8.35
C MET A 90 0.57 -18.02 -9.02
N ALA A 91 1.76 -17.64 -9.47
CA ALA A 91 2.76 -18.56 -10.02
C ALA A 91 3.51 -19.38 -8.95
N GLY A 92 3.20 -19.20 -7.66
CA GLY A 92 3.84 -19.90 -6.55
C GLY A 92 5.29 -19.48 -6.28
N LYS A 93 5.70 -18.30 -6.80
CA LYS A 93 7.07 -17.78 -6.60
C LYS A 93 7.24 -16.99 -5.31
N LEU A 94 6.14 -16.64 -4.66
CA LEU A 94 6.13 -15.93 -3.37
C LEU A 94 5.50 -16.85 -2.32
N LEU A 95 6.22 -17.05 -1.23
CA LEU A 95 5.73 -17.74 -0.03
C LEU A 95 5.42 -16.69 1.04
N ASP A 96 4.37 -16.93 1.82
CA ASP A 96 4.09 -16.08 2.97
C ASP A 96 5.17 -16.30 4.04
N ALA A 97 5.91 -15.25 4.37
CA ALA A 97 7.01 -15.33 5.33
C ALA A 97 6.56 -15.84 6.71
N ARG A 98 5.35 -15.50 7.17
CA ARG A 98 4.80 -15.96 8.46
C ARG A 98 4.45 -17.43 8.42
N GLU A 99 4.00 -17.92 7.26
CA GLU A 99 3.74 -19.34 7.06
C GLU A 99 5.03 -20.15 7.05
N VAL A 100 6.04 -19.68 6.32
CA VAL A 100 7.37 -20.29 6.30
C VAL A 100 7.96 -20.31 7.72
N GLU A 101 7.97 -19.18 8.42
CA GLU A 101 8.49 -19.08 9.78
C GLU A 101 7.78 -20.05 10.75
N ARG A 102 6.45 -20.14 10.67
CA ARG A 102 5.65 -21.05 11.50
C ARG A 102 6.02 -22.51 11.23
N GLU A 103 6.10 -22.91 9.96
CA GLU A 103 6.37 -24.29 9.57
C GLU A 103 7.80 -24.70 9.93
N TRP A 104 8.78 -23.82 9.69
CA TRP A 104 10.17 -24.05 10.09
C TRP A 104 10.32 -24.07 11.60
N SER A 105 9.65 -23.18 12.32
CA SER A 105 9.64 -23.21 13.79
C SER A 105 9.04 -24.50 14.33
N ALA A 106 7.97 -25.03 13.72
CA ALA A 106 7.40 -26.32 14.09
C ALA A 106 8.39 -27.45 13.81
N THR A 107 8.96 -27.50 12.62
CA THR A 107 9.96 -28.50 12.22
C THR A 107 11.17 -28.51 13.15
N CYS A 108 11.71 -27.34 13.51
CA CYS A 108 12.84 -27.22 14.43
C CYS A 108 12.48 -27.66 15.86
N ARG A 109 11.26 -27.37 16.33
CA ARG A 109 10.78 -27.88 17.63
C ARG A 109 10.67 -29.40 17.65
N ASP A 110 10.12 -29.99 16.59
CA ASP A 110 9.97 -31.44 16.48
C ASP A 110 11.33 -32.14 16.40
N LEU A 111 12.26 -31.58 15.62
CA LEU A 111 13.64 -32.04 15.56
C LEU A 111 14.32 -32.00 16.93
N ARG A 112 14.20 -30.88 17.65
CA ARG A 112 14.75 -30.74 19.00
C ARG A 112 14.17 -31.78 19.95
N ALA A 113 12.86 -32.00 19.93
CA ALA A 113 12.21 -33.00 20.76
C ALA A 113 12.70 -34.42 20.42
N ALA A 114 12.85 -34.73 19.12
CA ALA A 114 13.34 -36.01 18.65
C ALA A 114 14.78 -36.29 19.10
N ILE A 115 15.67 -35.29 19.05
CA ILE A 115 17.06 -35.38 19.51
C ILE A 115 17.10 -35.58 21.03
N LEU A 116 16.39 -34.77 21.81
CA LEU A 116 16.38 -34.88 23.28
C LEU A 116 15.77 -36.18 23.80
N ALA A 117 14.98 -36.88 22.98
CA ALA A 117 14.47 -38.22 23.31
C ALA A 117 15.48 -39.36 23.01
N LEU A 118 16.63 -39.08 22.39
CA LEU A 118 17.64 -40.10 22.05
C LEU A 118 18.16 -40.87 23.27
N PRO A 119 18.55 -40.25 24.41
CA PRO A 119 19.08 -40.98 25.56
C PRO A 119 18.12 -42.06 26.08
N GLY A 120 16.81 -41.74 26.13
CA GLY A 120 15.77 -42.70 26.49
C GLY A 120 15.66 -43.86 25.50
N ARG A 121 15.71 -43.57 24.19
CA ARG A 121 15.70 -44.62 23.14
C ARG A 121 16.97 -45.48 23.16
N LEU A 122 18.13 -44.89 23.47
CA LEU A 122 19.40 -45.60 23.59
C LEU A 122 19.40 -46.53 24.81
N SER A 123 18.90 -46.06 25.96
CA SER A 123 18.70 -46.88 27.15
C SER A 123 17.86 -48.12 26.88
N ALA A 124 16.76 -47.97 26.12
CA ALA A 124 15.89 -49.08 25.76
C ALA A 124 16.52 -50.06 24.75
N ARG A 125 17.39 -49.59 23.84
CA ARG A 125 18.00 -50.41 22.77
C ARG A 125 19.33 -51.03 23.15
N LEU A 126 20.08 -50.41 24.07
CA LEU A 126 21.44 -50.76 24.43
C LEU A 126 21.53 -50.93 25.96
N PRO A 127 21.08 -52.07 26.51
CA PRO A 127 20.97 -52.28 27.95
C PRO A 127 22.33 -52.37 28.68
N HIS A 128 23.44 -52.43 27.94
CA HIS A 128 24.79 -52.42 28.47
C HIS A 128 25.34 -51.01 28.72
N LEU A 129 24.66 -49.95 28.24
CA LEU A 129 25.04 -48.58 28.55
C LEU A 129 24.67 -48.24 29.99
N GLY A 130 25.62 -47.68 30.72
CA GLY A 130 25.41 -47.24 32.08
C GLY A 130 24.74 -45.87 32.16
N HIS A 131 24.34 -45.49 33.38
CA HIS A 131 23.77 -44.16 33.64
C HIS A 131 24.74 -43.03 33.27
N ALA A 132 26.04 -43.21 33.57
CA ALA A 132 27.08 -42.24 33.25
C ALA A 132 27.23 -42.02 31.73
N ASP A 133 27.18 -43.10 30.93
CA ASP A 133 27.29 -43.01 29.47
C ASP A 133 26.10 -42.24 28.87
N LEU A 134 24.89 -42.54 29.34
CA LEU A 134 23.67 -41.87 28.89
C LEU A 134 23.64 -40.38 29.31
N ALA A 135 24.17 -40.05 30.49
CA ALA A 135 24.30 -38.68 30.96
C ALA A 135 25.32 -37.89 30.12
N ALA A 136 26.46 -38.50 29.77
CA ALA A 136 27.44 -37.88 28.88
C ALA A 136 26.84 -37.58 27.49
N VAL A 137 26.08 -38.54 26.93
CA VAL A 137 25.37 -38.34 25.65
C VAL A 137 24.31 -37.23 25.76
N ASP A 138 23.51 -37.18 26.83
CA ASP A 138 22.51 -36.12 27.01
C ASP A 138 23.18 -34.73 27.12
N SER A 139 24.30 -34.61 27.83
CA SER A 139 25.07 -33.36 27.92
C SER A 139 25.57 -32.91 26.56
N GLU A 140 26.23 -33.80 25.81
CA GLU A 140 26.77 -33.48 24.49
C GLU A 140 25.68 -33.06 23.49
N LEU A 141 24.54 -33.76 23.49
CA LEU A 141 23.40 -33.40 22.63
C LEU A 141 22.82 -32.03 22.98
N ARG A 142 22.76 -31.68 24.27
CA ARG A 142 22.29 -30.36 24.72
C ARG A 142 23.27 -29.26 24.38
N GLU A 143 24.57 -29.50 24.53
CA GLU A 143 25.63 -28.56 24.15
C GLU A 143 25.60 -28.30 22.64
N ALA A 144 25.52 -29.35 21.82
CA ALA A 144 25.40 -29.22 20.38
C ALA A 144 24.14 -28.44 19.96
N LEU A 145 22.99 -28.74 20.57
CA LEU A 145 21.74 -28.00 20.34
C LEU A 145 21.81 -26.53 20.80
N ALA A 146 22.53 -26.25 21.88
CA ALA A 146 22.73 -24.89 22.38
C ALA A 146 23.66 -24.08 21.46
N ALA A 147 24.74 -24.70 20.95
CA ALA A 147 25.63 -24.07 19.97
C ALA A 147 24.89 -23.70 18.69
N LEU A 148 23.99 -24.56 18.19
CA LEU A 148 23.15 -24.28 17.02
C LEU A 148 22.13 -23.17 17.26
N GLY A 149 21.64 -23.01 18.49
CA GLY A 149 20.68 -21.97 18.87
C GLY A 149 21.32 -20.63 19.26
N GLY A 150 22.64 -20.59 19.44
CA GLY A 150 23.40 -19.39 19.83
C GLY A 150 24.16 -18.71 18.70
N ALA A 151 24.05 -19.21 17.46
CA ALA A 151 24.62 -18.58 16.28
C ALA A 151 23.70 -17.47 15.74
N ASP A 152 23.49 -16.43 16.55
CA ASP A 152 22.91 -15.16 16.12
C ASP A 152 24.03 -14.10 16.10
N ASP A 153 24.62 -13.89 14.93
CA ASP A 153 25.31 -12.66 14.48
C ASP A 153 24.73 -12.27 13.10
#